data_AF-A0A2D4NPK6-F1
#
_entry.id   AF-A0A2D4NPK6-F1
#
_cell.length_a   1.000
_cell.length_b   1.000
_cell.length_c   1.000
_cell.angle_alpha   90.00
_cell.angle_beta   90.00
_cell.angle_gamma   90.00
#
_symmetry.space_group_name_H-M   'P 1'
#
loop_
_entity.id
_entity.type
_entity.pdbx_description
1 polymer ?
#
loop_
_entity_poly.entity_id
_entity_poly.type
_entity_poly.pdbx_seq_one_letter_code
_entity_poly.pdbx_strand_id
1 'polypeptide(L)'
;METFCGSTFWDSNRTLYTEHPDFTLCFQNTVLAWIPCIYLGCILPFYLLYLKYNNRGYIVLSMLNRFKTAFAFVLWGVCWSNLFYAFHEISQNRTPSPVYFVTPLIAGITMLAAMLLIQYERLHGVQSSGILIIFWFLCVLCAVGPLRSKILGSPAQDQMEGRFRNIMFYIYFALILIEFILSCFKEKPPFFSPVNLDPNLCPELNSGFLSRITFWWFTSLAIQGYKNPLEDKDLWSLNADDKSEVIVQNLQKEWDKQKQRAKLKHDVSYTKDYNQEMNHMDESPGETELM
;
A
#
# COMPACT_ATOMS: atom_id res chain seq x y z
N MET A 1 -2.31 2.86 -29.54
CA MET A 1 -1.13 3.12 -28.68
C MET A 1 -0.05 3.88 -29.42
N GLU A 2 0.28 3.50 -30.65
CA GLU A 2 1.32 4.18 -31.44
C GLU A 2 0.94 5.61 -31.84
N THR A 3 -0.31 5.83 -32.24
CA THR A 3 -0.88 7.17 -32.48
C THR A 3 -0.86 8.07 -31.24
N PHE A 4 -0.97 7.48 -30.05
CA PHE A 4 -0.93 8.20 -28.77
C PHE A 4 0.50 8.63 -28.38
N CYS A 5 1.49 7.82 -28.75
CA CYS A 5 2.91 8.09 -28.48
C CYS A 5 3.66 8.79 -29.61
N GLY A 6 3.11 8.80 -30.84
CA GLY A 6 3.84 9.22 -32.04
C GLY A 6 5.04 8.32 -32.39
N SER A 7 5.12 7.11 -31.81
CA SER A 7 6.23 6.16 -31.96
C SER A 7 5.76 4.72 -31.77
N THR A 8 6.57 3.76 -32.24
CA THR A 8 6.30 2.32 -32.13
C THR A 8 6.13 1.90 -30.67
N PHE A 9 5.04 1.19 -30.37
CA PHE A 9 4.75 0.78 -29.00
C PHE A 9 5.69 -0.31 -28.51
N TRP A 10 5.96 -1.33 -29.32
CA TRP A 10 6.83 -2.44 -28.97
C TRP A 10 7.68 -2.85 -30.18
N ASP A 11 8.96 -3.09 -29.96
CA ASP A 11 9.88 -3.58 -30.99
C ASP A 11 10.70 -4.75 -30.44
N SER A 12 10.45 -5.94 -30.97
CA SER A 12 11.11 -7.18 -30.56
C SER A 12 12.60 -7.18 -30.91
N ASN A 13 13.02 -6.49 -31.98
CA ASN A 13 14.44 -6.43 -32.35
C ASN A 13 15.23 -5.56 -31.36
N ARG A 14 14.62 -4.49 -30.84
CA ARG A 14 15.20 -3.62 -29.81
C ARG A 14 15.23 -4.24 -28.42
N THR A 15 14.30 -5.15 -28.11
CA THR A 15 14.11 -5.72 -26.77
C THR A 15 14.72 -7.10 -26.61
N LEU A 16 14.62 -7.97 -27.63
CA LEU A 16 14.98 -9.39 -27.54
C LEU A 16 16.12 -9.79 -28.48
N TYR A 17 16.24 -9.17 -29.65
CA TYR A 17 17.24 -9.54 -30.68
C TYR A 17 18.38 -8.51 -30.79
N THR A 18 18.96 -8.13 -29.66
CA THR A 18 20.09 -7.18 -29.58
C THR A 18 21.00 -7.48 -28.39
N GLU A 19 22.28 -7.13 -28.49
CA GLU A 19 23.25 -7.22 -27.37
C GLU A 19 23.00 -6.16 -26.29
N HIS A 20 22.25 -5.09 -26.62
CA HIS A 20 21.92 -4.00 -25.72
C HIS A 20 20.40 -3.80 -25.67
N PRO A 21 19.68 -4.60 -24.85
CA PRO A 21 18.22 -4.57 -24.82
C PRO A 21 17.71 -3.25 -24.21
N ASP A 22 16.84 -2.56 -24.95
CA ASP A 22 16.16 -1.34 -24.48
C ASP A 22 14.68 -1.36 -24.87
N PHE A 23 13.84 -0.84 -23.97
CA PHE A 23 12.41 -0.65 -24.25
C PHE A 23 12.20 0.54 -25.20
N THR A 24 11.12 0.50 -25.98
CA THR A 24 10.71 1.64 -26.82
C THR A 24 10.34 2.86 -25.96
N LEU A 25 10.51 4.06 -26.51
CA LEU A 25 10.17 5.31 -25.81
C LEU A 25 8.68 5.36 -25.41
N CYS A 26 7.80 4.84 -26.27
CA CYS A 26 6.37 4.75 -25.97
C CYS A 26 6.11 3.84 -24.75
N PHE A 27 6.71 2.64 -24.71
CA PHE A 27 6.55 1.72 -23.59
C PHE A 27 7.06 2.32 -22.27
N GLN A 28 8.20 3.01 -22.33
CA GLN A 28 8.80 3.71 -21.18
C GLN A 28 7.89 4.82 -20.63
N ASN A 29 7.34 5.67 -21.50
CA ASN A 29 6.51 6.80 -21.09
C ASN A 29 5.06 6.41 -20.79
N THR A 30 4.69 5.14 -20.89
CA THR A 30 3.31 4.66 -20.71
C THR A 30 3.28 3.56 -19.67
N VAL A 31 3.54 2.31 -20.05
CA VAL A 31 3.44 1.14 -19.18
C VAL A 31 4.30 1.32 -17.93
N LEU A 32 5.59 1.65 -18.08
CA LEU A 32 6.48 1.82 -16.93
C LEU A 32 6.07 3.00 -16.04
N ALA A 33 5.60 4.10 -16.63
CA ALA A 33 5.12 5.25 -15.86
C ALA A 33 3.78 4.99 -15.16
N TRP A 34 2.92 4.13 -15.74
CA TRP A 34 1.56 3.90 -15.24
C TRP A 34 1.47 2.77 -14.22
N ILE A 35 2.39 1.79 -14.23
CA ILE A 35 2.40 0.69 -13.25
C ILE A 35 2.29 1.18 -11.80
N PRO A 36 3.13 2.12 -11.32
CA PRO A 36 3.01 2.62 -9.94
C PRO A 36 1.71 3.40 -9.70
N CYS A 37 1.23 4.11 -10.73
CA CYS A 37 -0.01 4.88 -10.65
C CYS A 37 -1.25 3.98 -10.51
N ILE A 38 -1.31 2.91 -11.29
CA ILE A 38 -2.38 1.90 -11.23
C ILE A 38 -2.34 1.19 -9.88
N TYR A 39 -1.15 0.79 -9.41
CA TYR A 39 -0.99 0.18 -8.08
C TYR A 39 -1.60 1.05 -6.98
N LEU A 40 -1.19 2.32 -6.91
CA LEU A 40 -1.70 3.21 -5.86
C LEU A 40 -3.19 3.49 -6.05
N GLY A 41 -3.64 3.77 -7.28
CA GLY A 41 -5.04 4.06 -7.59
C GLY A 41 -5.99 2.92 -7.22
N CYS A 42 -5.58 1.66 -7.43
CA CYS A 42 -6.38 0.50 -7.08
C CYS A 42 -6.43 0.23 -5.56
N ILE A 43 -5.31 0.40 -4.86
CA ILE A 43 -5.21 0.07 -3.42
C ILE A 43 -5.73 1.20 -2.52
N LEU A 44 -5.54 2.46 -2.93
CA LEU A 44 -5.92 3.64 -2.17
C LEU A 44 -7.36 3.60 -1.61
N PRO A 45 -8.42 3.31 -2.38
CA PRO A 45 -9.78 3.32 -1.84
C PRO A 45 -9.98 2.30 -0.70
N PHE A 46 -9.49 1.07 -0.86
CA PHE A 46 -9.58 0.04 0.17
C PHE A 46 -8.76 0.42 1.40
N TYR A 47 -7.59 1.01 1.19
CA TYR A 47 -6.71 1.40 2.28
C TYR A 47 -7.25 2.59 3.08
N LEU A 48 -7.86 3.58 2.42
CA LEU A 48 -8.54 4.68 3.11
C LEU A 48 -9.70 4.17 3.99
N LEU A 49 -10.46 3.18 3.51
CA LEU A 49 -11.50 2.52 4.32
C LEU A 49 -10.91 1.79 5.52
N TYR A 50 -9.81 1.05 5.34
CA TYR A 50 -9.10 0.38 6.42
C TYR A 50 -8.62 1.38 7.50
N LEU A 51 -7.97 2.48 7.08
CA LEU A 51 -7.48 3.51 7.99
C LEU A 51 -8.61 4.21 8.76
N LYS A 52 -9.73 4.47 8.07
CA LYS A 52 -10.93 5.06 8.71
C LYS A 52 -11.48 4.16 9.84
N TYR A 53 -11.43 2.85 9.67
CA TYR A 53 -11.91 1.91 10.68
C TYR A 53 -10.89 1.69 11.81
N ASN A 54 -9.59 1.74 11.50
CA ASN A 54 -8.51 1.42 12.43
C ASN A 54 -7.72 2.67 12.85
N ASN A 55 -8.37 3.57 13.60
CA ASN A 55 -7.73 4.80 14.05
C ASN A 55 -6.87 4.55 15.31
N ARG A 56 -5.55 4.79 15.21
CA ARG A 56 -4.58 4.63 16.30
C ARG A 56 -4.14 5.97 16.91
N GLY A 57 -4.88 7.04 16.67
CA GLY A 57 -4.52 8.41 17.05
C GLY A 57 -3.60 9.07 16.04
N TYR A 58 -2.97 10.19 16.39
CA TYR A 58 -2.07 10.92 15.47
C TYR A 58 -0.60 10.86 15.92
N ILE A 59 0.31 10.90 14.94
CA ILE A 59 1.74 11.07 15.14
C ILE A 59 2.09 12.56 15.02
N VAL A 60 2.85 13.10 15.99
CA VAL A 60 3.35 14.48 15.94
C VAL A 60 4.31 14.63 14.76
N LEU A 61 4.33 15.81 14.14
CA LEU A 61 5.16 16.08 12.96
C LEU A 61 6.66 15.91 13.27
N SER A 62 7.18 14.72 12.97
CA SER A 62 8.60 14.39 13.07
C SER A 62 9.38 15.02 11.90
N MET A 63 10.68 15.22 12.09
CA MET A 63 11.59 15.65 11.01
C MET A 63 11.51 14.73 9.80
N LEU A 64 11.40 13.42 10.01
CA LEU A 64 11.27 12.44 8.94
C LEU A 64 9.98 12.65 8.12
N ASN A 65 8.84 12.84 8.78
CA ASN A 65 7.59 13.14 8.10
C ASN A 65 7.65 14.50 7.38
N ARG A 66 8.32 15.49 7.97
CA ARG A 66 8.53 16.80 7.32
C ARG A 66 9.33 16.65 6.02
N PHE A 67 10.41 15.86 6.02
CA PHE A 67 11.19 15.58 4.82
C PHE A 67 10.38 14.80 3.77
N LYS A 68 9.69 13.71 4.15
CA LYS A 68 8.78 12.98 3.23
C LYS A 68 7.73 13.90 2.60
N THR A 69 7.11 14.77 3.40
CA THR A 69 6.09 15.69 2.87
C THR A 69 6.72 16.71 1.91
N ALA A 70 7.91 17.23 2.24
CA ALA A 70 8.60 18.22 1.43
C ALA A 70 9.08 17.64 0.09
N PHE A 71 9.73 16.46 0.10
CA PHE A 71 10.19 15.81 -1.12
C PHE A 71 9.03 15.37 -2.01
N ALA A 72 7.95 14.85 -1.44
CA ALA A 72 6.74 14.52 -2.19
C ALA A 72 6.09 15.77 -2.82
N PHE A 73 6.14 16.93 -2.16
CA PHE A 73 5.70 18.21 -2.74
C PHE A 73 6.57 18.66 -3.91
N VAL A 74 7.89 18.50 -3.79
CA VAL A 74 8.81 18.78 -4.90
C VAL A 74 8.55 17.82 -6.07
N LEU A 75 8.34 16.52 -5.82
CA LEU A 75 7.99 15.53 -6.85
C LEU A 75 6.72 15.88 -7.61
N TRP A 76 5.69 16.31 -6.88
CA TRP A 76 4.46 16.81 -7.47
C TRP A 76 4.74 18.02 -8.36
N GLY A 77 5.51 18.99 -7.87
CA GLY A 77 5.94 20.15 -8.66
C GLY A 77 6.71 19.76 -9.94
N VAL A 78 7.57 18.74 -9.88
CA VAL A 78 8.29 18.22 -11.07
C VAL A 78 7.34 17.58 -12.08
N CYS A 79 6.29 16.87 -11.64
CA CYS A 79 5.30 16.34 -12.57
C CYS A 79 4.51 17.48 -13.25
N TRP A 80 4.12 18.48 -12.48
CA TRP A 80 3.42 19.66 -12.98
C TRP A 80 4.26 20.53 -13.90
N SER A 81 5.56 20.66 -13.64
CA SER A 81 6.46 21.42 -14.53
C SER A 81 6.58 20.75 -15.90
N ASN A 82 6.63 19.41 -15.96
CA ASN A 82 6.59 18.67 -17.22
C ASN A 82 5.26 18.84 -17.96
N LEU A 83 4.13 18.83 -17.24
CA LEU A 83 2.81 19.09 -17.82
C LEU A 83 2.72 20.50 -18.39
N PHE A 84 3.16 21.51 -17.63
CA PHE A 84 3.15 22.91 -18.06
C PHE A 84 4.08 23.13 -19.25
N TYR A 85 5.24 22.46 -19.28
CA TYR A 85 6.13 22.47 -20.44
C TYR A 85 5.44 21.94 -21.70
N ALA A 86 4.72 20.81 -21.60
CA ALA A 86 3.95 20.28 -22.74
C ALA A 86 2.84 21.25 -23.20
N PHE A 87 2.15 21.91 -22.29
CA PHE A 87 1.17 22.95 -22.64
C PHE A 87 1.82 24.18 -23.28
N HIS A 88 2.99 24.60 -22.80
CA HIS A 88 3.74 25.68 -23.39
C HIS A 88 4.15 25.35 -24.83
N GLU A 89 4.56 24.11 -25.12
CA GLU A 89 4.84 23.66 -26.49
C GLU A 89 3.59 23.73 -27.37
N ILE A 90 2.42 23.31 -26.88
CA ILE A 90 1.14 23.42 -27.60
C ILE A 90 0.82 24.89 -27.90
N SER A 91 1.03 25.78 -26.93
CA SER A 91 0.80 27.22 -27.10
C SER A 91 1.73 27.86 -28.14
N GLN A 92 2.91 27.27 -28.39
CA GLN A 92 3.85 27.70 -29.41
C GLN A 92 3.58 27.04 -30.78
N ASN A 93 2.34 26.58 -31.02
CA ASN A 93 1.92 25.86 -32.23
C ASN A 93 2.71 24.57 -32.53
N ARG A 94 3.34 23.96 -31.52
CA ARG A 94 3.90 22.61 -31.66
C ARG A 94 2.83 21.58 -31.34
N THR A 95 2.91 20.41 -31.96
CA THR A 95 1.96 19.31 -31.74
C THR A 95 2.66 18.15 -31.02
N PRO A 96 2.99 18.29 -29.71
CA PRO A 96 3.58 17.18 -28.97
C PRO A 96 2.60 16.00 -28.90
N SER A 97 3.12 14.79 -28.99
CA SER A 97 2.30 13.57 -28.89
C SER A 97 1.55 13.52 -27.55
N PRO A 98 0.30 13.02 -27.52
CA PRO A 98 -0.54 13.02 -26.32
C PRO A 98 0.08 12.44 -25.06
N VAL A 99 0.94 11.42 -25.19
CA VAL A 99 1.68 10.81 -24.07
C VAL A 99 2.41 11.84 -23.20
N TYR A 100 2.91 12.93 -23.79
CA TYR A 100 3.74 13.91 -23.10
C TYR A 100 2.97 14.88 -22.19
N PHE A 101 1.64 14.96 -22.28
CA PHE A 101 0.82 15.69 -21.32
C PHE A 101 -0.07 14.76 -20.50
N VAL A 102 -0.49 13.60 -21.03
CA VAL A 102 -1.31 12.64 -20.29
C VAL A 102 -0.50 11.92 -19.20
N THR A 103 0.71 11.46 -19.50
CA THR A 103 1.55 10.77 -18.50
C THR A 103 1.91 11.65 -17.31
N PRO A 104 2.45 12.89 -17.47
CA PRO A 104 2.75 13.75 -16.32
C PRO A 104 1.48 14.19 -15.56
N LEU A 105 0.32 14.27 -16.22
CA LEU A 105 -0.96 14.52 -15.54
C LEU A 105 -1.33 13.36 -14.60
N ILE A 106 -1.31 12.12 -15.10
CA ILE A 106 -1.59 10.91 -14.30
C ILE A 106 -0.58 10.78 -13.15
N ALA A 107 0.71 10.96 -13.45
CA ALA A 107 1.77 10.93 -12.45
C ALA A 107 1.58 12.05 -11.42
N GLY A 108 1.24 13.28 -11.84
CA GLY A 108 0.98 14.41 -10.95
C GLY A 108 -0.20 14.18 -10.01
N ILE A 109 -1.30 13.63 -10.50
CA ILE A 109 -2.45 13.23 -9.67
C ILE A 109 -2.03 12.15 -8.66
N THR A 110 -1.23 11.17 -9.11
CA THR A 110 -0.74 10.07 -8.25
C THR A 110 0.21 10.60 -7.16
N MET A 111 1.13 11.51 -7.49
CA MET A 111 2.04 12.12 -6.51
C MET A 111 1.26 12.97 -5.50
N LEU A 112 0.19 13.66 -5.92
CA LEU A 112 -0.71 14.36 -5.01
C LEU A 112 -1.41 13.38 -4.06
N ALA A 113 -1.92 12.27 -4.58
CA ALA A 113 -2.54 11.24 -3.77
C ALA A 113 -1.55 10.63 -2.76
N ALA A 114 -0.31 10.34 -3.18
CA ALA A 114 0.75 9.85 -2.30
C ALA A 114 1.11 10.86 -1.20
N MET A 115 1.22 12.15 -1.54
CA MET A 115 1.42 13.23 -0.56
C MET A 115 0.31 13.28 0.48
N LEU A 116 -0.95 13.26 0.04
CA LEU A 116 -2.11 13.28 0.92
C LEU A 116 -2.15 12.03 1.79
N LEU A 117 -1.76 10.88 1.23
CA LEU A 117 -1.69 9.63 1.97
C LEU A 117 -0.65 9.68 3.11
N ILE A 118 0.54 10.25 2.87
CA ILE A 118 1.55 10.49 3.93
C ILE A 118 0.94 11.29 5.09
N GLN A 119 0.16 12.35 4.79
CA GLN A 119 -0.49 13.14 5.83
C GLN A 119 -1.59 12.35 6.55
N TYR A 120 -2.39 11.61 5.78
CA TYR A 120 -3.54 10.87 6.30
C TYR A 120 -3.12 9.72 7.21
N GLU A 121 -2.07 8.99 6.83
CA GLU A 121 -1.43 7.94 7.63
C GLU A 121 -0.87 8.49 8.94
N ARG A 122 -0.23 9.67 8.90
CA ARG A 122 0.22 10.35 10.12
C ARG A 122 -0.95 10.65 11.05
N LEU A 123 -2.06 11.17 10.52
CA LEU A 123 -3.25 11.51 11.31
C LEU A 123 -3.93 10.27 11.92
N HIS A 124 -3.72 9.08 11.34
CA HIS A 124 -4.23 7.80 11.84
C HIS A 124 -3.18 6.94 12.57
N GLY A 125 -1.97 7.48 12.78
CA GLY A 125 -0.99 6.90 13.68
C GLY A 125 -0.21 5.73 13.08
N VAL A 126 -0.15 5.63 11.75
CA VAL A 126 0.63 4.62 11.05
C VAL A 126 2.11 5.00 11.10
N GLN A 127 2.94 4.12 11.68
CA GLN A 127 4.37 4.39 11.90
C GLN A 127 5.28 3.99 10.73
N SER A 128 4.78 3.16 9.82
CA SER A 128 5.50 2.71 8.63
C SER A 128 4.49 2.14 7.64
N SER A 129 4.37 2.78 6.48
CA SER A 129 3.41 2.40 5.46
C SER A 129 4.01 1.40 4.47
N GLY A 130 3.53 0.16 4.51
CA GLY A 130 3.89 -0.83 3.50
C GLY A 130 3.44 -0.43 2.09
N ILE A 131 2.29 0.23 1.97
CA ILE A 131 1.74 0.63 0.66
C ILE A 131 2.60 1.70 0.01
N LEU A 132 3.03 2.71 0.76
CA LEU A 132 3.96 3.72 0.23
C LEU A 132 5.32 3.12 -0.08
N ILE A 133 5.86 2.22 0.75
CA ILE A 133 7.14 1.54 0.47
C ILE A 133 7.08 0.79 -0.87
N ILE A 134 6.02 -0.01 -1.09
CA ILE A 134 5.84 -0.76 -2.34
C ILE A 134 5.63 0.20 -3.52
N PHE A 135 4.86 1.27 -3.34
CA PHE A 135 4.67 2.30 -4.36
C PHE A 135 5.99 2.95 -4.81
N TRP A 136 6.80 3.43 -3.86
CA TRP A 136 8.09 4.04 -4.17
C TRP A 136 9.07 3.04 -4.78
N PHE A 137 9.07 1.80 -4.29
CA PHE A 137 9.85 0.71 -4.89
C PHE A 137 9.47 0.47 -6.35
N LEU A 138 8.17 0.39 -6.67
CA LEU A 138 7.67 0.23 -8.04
C LEU A 138 8.04 1.43 -8.91
N CYS A 139 7.96 2.66 -8.40
CA CYS A 139 8.42 3.87 -9.08
C CYS A 139 9.90 3.78 -9.46
N VAL A 140 10.76 3.39 -8.51
CA VAL A 140 12.20 3.24 -8.74
C VAL A 140 12.45 2.14 -9.78
N LEU A 141 11.86 0.96 -9.58
CA LEU A 141 12.03 -0.20 -10.47
C LEU A 141 11.63 0.13 -11.92
N CYS A 142 10.48 0.79 -12.11
CA CYS A 142 10.00 1.18 -13.43
C CYS A 142 10.84 2.31 -14.06
N ALA A 143 11.48 3.16 -13.25
CA ALA A 143 12.35 4.24 -13.73
C ALA A 143 13.77 3.78 -14.10
N VAL A 144 14.21 2.58 -13.66
CA VAL A 144 15.53 2.03 -14.02
C VAL A 144 15.69 1.85 -15.54
N GLY A 145 14.67 1.32 -16.22
CA GLY A 145 14.70 1.13 -17.68
C GLY A 145 14.93 2.46 -18.43
N PRO A 146 14.07 3.47 -18.24
CA PRO A 146 14.25 4.80 -18.83
C PRO A 146 15.56 5.50 -18.43
N LEU A 147 16.06 5.26 -17.21
CA LEU A 147 17.36 5.78 -16.77
C LEU A 147 18.49 5.19 -17.61
N ARG A 148 18.52 3.86 -17.75
CA ARG A 148 19.51 3.15 -18.58
C ARG A 148 19.49 3.70 -20.01
N SER A 149 18.32 3.79 -20.63
CA SER A 149 18.21 4.25 -22.01
C SER A 149 18.68 5.71 -22.19
N LYS A 150 18.48 6.58 -21.20
CA LYS A 150 18.98 7.98 -21.25
C LYS A 150 20.49 8.10 -20.99
N ILE A 151 21.08 7.20 -20.21
CA ILE A 151 22.52 7.18 -19.96
C ILE A 151 23.29 6.63 -21.17
N LEU A 152 22.76 5.56 -21.80
CA LEU A 152 23.39 4.90 -22.94
C LEU A 152 23.05 5.55 -24.29
N GLY A 153 21.96 6.31 -24.38
CA GLY A 153 21.65 7.09 -25.57
C GLY A 153 22.75 8.11 -25.86
N SER A 154 23.33 8.08 -27.07
CA SER A 154 24.42 8.98 -27.44
C SER A 154 24.02 10.47 -27.31
N PRO A 155 24.93 11.35 -26.87
CA PRO A 155 24.73 12.81 -26.81
C PRO A 155 24.59 13.50 -28.19
N ALA A 156 24.55 12.73 -29.29
CA ALA A 156 24.53 13.24 -30.65
C ALA A 156 23.14 13.68 -31.15
N GLN A 157 22.06 13.37 -30.41
CA GLN A 157 20.70 13.83 -30.71
C GLN A 157 20.27 14.95 -29.75
N ASP A 158 21.17 15.86 -29.39
CA ASP A 158 20.85 17.03 -28.54
C ASP A 158 20.16 18.12 -29.39
N GLN A 159 18.94 17.83 -29.84
CA GLN A 159 17.99 18.91 -30.12
C GLN A 159 17.66 19.57 -28.78
N MET A 160 17.79 20.90 -28.70
CA MET A 160 17.44 21.70 -27.51
C MET A 160 16.03 21.39 -26.95
N GLU A 161 15.15 20.79 -27.75
CA GLU A 161 13.78 20.37 -27.41
C GLU A 161 13.71 19.26 -26.35
N GLY A 162 14.77 18.45 -26.17
CA GLY A 162 14.77 17.32 -25.21
C GLY A 162 15.41 17.60 -23.85
N ARG A 163 16.19 18.69 -23.73
CA ARG A 163 17.07 18.93 -22.57
C ARG A 163 16.30 19.09 -21.27
N PHE A 164 15.22 19.87 -21.28
CA PHE A 164 14.38 20.10 -20.10
C PHE A 164 13.80 18.79 -19.55
N ARG A 165 13.24 17.96 -20.44
CA ARG A 165 12.64 16.65 -20.10
C ARG A 165 13.67 15.69 -19.52
N ASN A 166 14.91 15.72 -20.02
CA ASN A 166 16.01 14.92 -19.48
C ASN A 166 16.42 15.38 -18.07
N ILE A 167 16.61 16.68 -17.86
CA ILE A 167 16.96 17.24 -16.54
C ILE A 167 15.86 16.94 -15.52
N MET A 168 14.59 17.19 -15.88
CA MET A 168 13.46 16.90 -15.01
C MET A 168 13.35 15.42 -14.66
N PHE A 169 13.67 14.52 -15.59
CA PHE A 169 13.70 13.09 -15.31
C PHE A 169 14.77 12.71 -14.29
N TYR A 170 15.99 13.25 -14.38
CA TYR A 170 17.04 12.95 -13.39
C TYR A 170 16.67 13.48 -12.00
N ILE A 171 16.08 14.67 -11.92
CA ILE A 171 15.56 15.23 -10.66
C ILE A 171 14.45 14.34 -10.10
N TYR A 172 13.49 13.94 -10.94
CA TYR A 172 12.42 13.03 -10.56
C TYR A 172 12.97 11.70 -10.03
N PHE A 173 13.92 11.08 -10.74
CA PHE A 173 14.55 9.82 -10.34
C PHE A 173 15.28 9.92 -8.99
N ALA A 174 16.05 11.00 -8.78
CA ALA A 174 16.74 11.22 -7.51
C ALA A 174 15.75 11.39 -6.35
N LEU A 175 14.66 12.13 -6.57
CA LEU A 175 13.64 12.36 -5.55
C LEU A 175 12.86 11.08 -5.19
N ILE A 176 12.46 10.25 -6.16
CA ILE A 176 11.79 8.97 -5.85
C ILE A 176 12.71 8.01 -5.08
N LEU A 177 14.02 8.03 -5.35
CA LEU A 177 14.99 7.24 -4.59
C LEU A 177 15.09 7.73 -3.14
N ILE A 178 15.14 9.06 -2.94
CA ILE A 178 15.14 9.66 -1.60
C ILE A 178 13.86 9.29 -0.85
N GLU A 179 12.69 9.39 -1.49
CA GLU A 179 11.41 8.99 -0.87
C GLU A 179 11.34 7.51 -0.52
N PHE A 180 11.87 6.64 -1.39
CA PHE A 180 11.96 5.22 -1.10
C PHE A 180 12.80 4.97 0.16
N ILE A 181 13.99 5.57 0.23
CA ILE A 181 14.89 5.46 1.38
C ILE A 181 14.22 6.01 2.65
N LEU A 182 13.60 7.19 2.58
CA LEU A 182 12.88 7.79 3.71
C LEU A 182 11.71 6.91 4.17
N SER A 183 11.01 6.28 3.24
CA SER A 183 9.90 5.36 3.52
C SER A 183 10.32 4.07 4.22
N CYS A 184 11.56 3.62 4.02
CA CYS A 184 12.13 2.48 4.76
C CYS A 184 12.33 2.78 6.25
N PHE A 185 12.50 4.05 6.64
CA PHE A 185 12.67 4.44 8.03
C PHE A 185 11.32 4.60 8.73
N LYS A 186 11.28 4.11 9.97
CA LYS A 186 10.10 4.10 10.83
C LYS A 186 9.86 5.47 11.49
N GLU A 187 8.61 5.94 11.54
CA GLU A 187 8.22 7.09 12.35
C GLU A 187 8.20 6.77 13.87
N LYS A 188 8.21 7.84 14.67
CA LYS A 188 7.99 7.77 16.12
C LYS A 188 6.57 7.27 16.42
N PRO A 189 6.34 6.60 17.58
CA PRO A 189 5.01 6.14 17.96
C PRO A 189 4.00 7.31 18.09
N PRO A 190 2.69 7.04 17.93
CA PRO A 190 1.65 8.05 18.07
C PRO A 190 1.64 8.65 19.47
N PHE A 191 1.18 9.89 19.58
CA PHE A 191 1.26 10.68 20.81
C PHE A 191 0.53 10.03 22.00
N PHE A 192 -0.56 9.32 21.72
CA PHE A 192 -1.37 8.61 22.71
C PHE A 192 -1.04 7.11 22.81
N SER A 193 0.13 6.67 22.35
CA SER A 193 0.56 5.30 22.61
C SER A 193 0.58 5.05 24.12
N PRO A 194 -0.04 3.97 24.63
CA PRO A 194 0.04 3.63 26.04
C PRO A 194 1.52 3.54 26.44
N VAL A 195 1.86 4.19 27.55
CA VAL A 195 3.18 4.03 28.17
C VAL A 195 3.26 2.57 28.61
N ASN A 196 3.91 1.74 27.82
CA ASN A 196 4.05 0.33 28.13
C ASN A 196 4.95 0.22 29.36
N LEU A 197 4.40 -0.27 30.48
CA LEU A 197 5.13 -0.45 31.73
C LEU A 197 6.16 -1.59 31.66
N ASP A 198 6.06 -2.46 30.66
CA ASP A 198 6.95 -3.61 30.51
C ASP A 198 8.21 -3.23 29.71
N PRO A 199 9.41 -3.28 30.32
CA PRO A 199 10.65 -2.92 29.66
C PRO A 199 11.10 -3.90 28.57
N ASN A 200 10.55 -5.14 28.52
CA ASN A 200 11.01 -6.20 27.62
C ASN A 200 9.95 -6.67 26.61
N LEU A 201 9.23 -5.73 25.99
CA LEU A 201 8.20 -6.05 24.99
C LEU A 201 8.80 -6.61 23.69
N CYS A 202 8.06 -7.51 23.04
CA CYS A 202 8.42 -8.00 21.71
C CYS A 202 8.53 -6.83 20.70
N PRO A 203 9.67 -6.69 19.99
CA PRO A 203 9.89 -5.60 19.05
C PRO A 203 9.08 -5.76 17.76
N GLU A 204 8.39 -6.90 17.52
CA GLU A 204 7.63 -7.14 16.30
C GLU A 204 6.57 -6.06 16.05
N LEU A 205 5.73 -5.75 17.04
CA LEU A 205 4.64 -4.76 16.89
C LEU A 205 5.17 -3.34 16.67
N ASN A 206 6.36 -3.06 17.20
CA ASN A 206 7.06 -1.80 17.07
C ASN A 206 8.12 -1.82 15.96
N SER A 207 8.18 -2.87 15.14
CA SER A 207 9.13 -2.91 14.03
C SER A 207 8.59 -2.09 12.84
N GLY A 208 9.49 -1.53 12.02
CA GLY A 208 9.08 -0.94 10.74
C GLY A 208 8.56 -2.02 9.80
N PHE A 209 7.78 -1.65 8.78
CA PHE A 209 7.16 -2.60 7.85
C PHE A 209 8.17 -3.58 7.24
N LEU A 210 9.33 -3.09 6.77
CA LEU A 210 10.37 -3.93 6.19
C LEU A 210 10.95 -4.91 7.21
N SER A 211 11.23 -4.45 8.42
CA SER A 211 11.74 -5.31 9.50
C SER A 211 10.76 -6.42 9.85
N ARG A 212 9.45 -6.16 9.78
CA ARG A 212 8.42 -7.17 9.99
C ARG A 212 8.40 -8.24 8.90
N ILE A 213 8.57 -7.85 7.64
CA ILE A 213 8.61 -8.79 6.49
C ILE A 213 9.91 -9.60 6.47
N THR A 214 11.05 -8.98 6.75
CA THR A 214 12.37 -9.64 6.71
C THR A 214 12.73 -10.33 8.02
N PHE A 215 11.83 -10.31 9.02
CA PHE A 215 12.08 -10.78 10.39
C PHE A 215 13.33 -10.16 11.03
N TRP A 216 13.71 -8.94 10.61
CA TRP A 216 14.95 -8.30 11.06
C TRP A 216 14.93 -7.96 12.56
N TRP A 217 13.74 -7.76 13.14
CA TRP A 217 13.56 -7.56 14.57
C TRP A 217 14.03 -8.76 15.41
N PHE A 218 14.02 -9.98 14.85
CA PHE A 218 14.48 -11.21 15.52
C PHE A 218 16.01 -11.38 15.45
N THR A 219 16.69 -10.74 14.49
CA THR A 219 18.13 -10.91 14.24
C THR A 219 18.99 -10.70 15.49
N SER A 220 18.64 -9.73 16.33
CA SER A 220 19.38 -9.47 17.58
C SER A 220 19.34 -10.67 18.53
N LEU A 221 18.17 -11.29 18.70
CA LEU A 221 18.00 -12.45 19.58
C LEU A 221 18.68 -13.69 19.01
N ALA A 222 18.62 -13.87 17.68
CA ALA A 222 19.31 -14.97 17.00
C ALA A 222 20.85 -14.89 17.20
N ILE A 223 21.43 -13.69 17.07
CA ILE A 223 22.87 -13.48 17.30
C ILE A 223 23.21 -13.69 18.78
N GLN A 224 22.34 -13.26 19.71
CA GLN A 224 22.54 -13.49 21.14
C GLN A 224 22.55 -14.99 21.47
N GLY A 225 21.61 -15.76 20.93
CA GLY A 225 21.55 -17.22 21.11
C GLY A 225 22.71 -17.99 20.46
N TYR A 226 23.31 -17.43 19.42
CA TYR A 226 24.56 -17.97 18.86
C TYR A 226 25.76 -17.73 19.79
N LYS A 227 25.81 -16.58 20.46
CA LYS A 227 26.93 -16.20 21.34
C LYS A 227 26.84 -16.84 22.74
N ASN A 228 25.63 -16.92 23.30
CA ASN A 228 25.37 -17.45 24.64
C ASN A 228 24.07 -18.29 24.62
N PRO A 229 23.98 -19.37 25.41
CA PRO A 229 22.71 -20.07 25.61
C PRO A 229 21.62 -19.11 26.13
N LEU A 230 20.45 -19.11 25.50
CA LEU A 230 19.33 -18.25 25.89
C LEU A 230 18.66 -18.76 27.17
N GLU A 231 18.36 -17.86 28.09
CA GLU A 231 17.54 -18.13 29.28
C GLU A 231 16.17 -17.44 29.16
N ASP A 232 15.20 -17.83 30.00
CA ASP A 232 13.83 -17.28 29.98
C ASP A 232 13.79 -15.74 30.13
N LYS A 233 14.76 -15.17 30.85
CA LYS A 233 14.89 -13.72 31.06
C LYS A 233 15.32 -12.95 29.79
N ASP A 234 15.95 -13.63 28.83
CA ASP A 234 16.41 -13.04 27.56
C ASP A 234 15.29 -13.00 26.52
N LEU A 235 14.20 -13.73 26.76
CA LEU A 235 13.04 -13.78 25.87
C LEU A 235 12.15 -12.56 26.10
N TRP A 236 11.60 -12.04 24.99
CA TRP A 236 10.63 -10.96 25.05
C TRP A 236 9.30 -11.42 25.65
N SER A 237 8.60 -10.49 26.30
CA SER A 237 7.23 -10.73 26.73
C SER A 237 6.28 -10.81 25.54
N LEU A 238 5.27 -11.67 25.68
CA LEU A 238 4.22 -11.83 24.66
C LEU A 238 3.44 -10.54 24.46
N ASN A 239 3.07 -10.27 23.19
CA ASN A 239 2.17 -9.18 22.85
C ASN A 239 0.83 -9.35 23.58
N ALA A 240 0.17 -8.24 23.90
CA ALA A 240 -1.10 -8.27 24.62
C ALA A 240 -2.17 -9.11 23.90
N ASP A 241 -2.26 -9.00 22.58
CA ASP A 241 -3.22 -9.74 21.76
C ASP A 241 -2.96 -11.26 21.72
N ASP A 242 -1.70 -11.67 21.95
CA ASP A 242 -1.28 -13.07 21.94
C ASP A 242 -1.37 -13.73 23.33
N LYS A 243 -1.71 -12.97 24.38
CA LYS A 243 -1.85 -13.50 25.74
C LYS A 243 -3.10 -14.38 25.84
N SER A 244 -2.97 -15.48 26.58
CA SER A 244 -4.08 -16.42 26.84
C SER A 244 -5.30 -15.72 27.45
N GLU A 245 -5.10 -14.72 28.29
CA GLU A 245 -6.19 -13.93 28.87
C GLU A 245 -7.11 -13.31 27.80
N VAL A 246 -6.52 -12.65 26.80
CA VAL A 246 -7.27 -12.01 25.71
C VAL A 246 -7.89 -13.05 24.78
N ILE A 247 -7.12 -14.08 24.42
CA ILE A 247 -7.59 -15.15 23.51
C ILE A 247 -8.76 -15.93 24.14
N VAL A 248 -8.66 -16.32 25.41
CA VAL A 248 -9.70 -17.06 26.12
C VAL A 248 -10.96 -16.22 26.28
N GLN A 249 -10.84 -14.93 26.61
CA GLN A 249 -11.99 -14.02 26.68
C GLN A 249 -12.71 -13.88 25.34
N ASN A 250 -11.95 -13.70 24.25
CA ASN A 250 -12.51 -13.62 22.90
C ASN A 250 -13.20 -14.93 22.48
N LEU A 251 -12.56 -16.07 22.77
CA LEU A 251 -13.11 -17.40 22.49
C LEU A 251 -14.40 -17.63 23.27
N GLN A 252 -14.41 -17.34 24.57
CA GLN A 252 -15.58 -17.51 25.44
C GLN A 252 -16.75 -16.66 24.94
N LYS A 253 -16.49 -15.40 24.56
CA LYS A 253 -17.51 -14.50 24.01
C LYS A 253 -18.17 -15.05 22.75
N GLU A 254 -17.38 -15.54 21.78
CA GLU A 254 -17.95 -16.13 20.56
C GLU A 254 -18.59 -17.50 20.84
N TRP A 255 -18.08 -18.29 21.79
CA TRP A 255 -18.70 -19.54 22.23
C TRP A 255 -20.10 -19.33 22.81
N ASP A 256 -20.24 -18.37 23.73
CA ASP A 256 -21.53 -18.07 24.36
C ASP A 256 -22.56 -17.55 23.35
N LYS A 257 -22.12 -16.75 22.38
CA LYS A 257 -22.96 -16.30 21.25
C LYS A 257 -23.44 -17.47 20.39
N GLN A 258 -22.60 -18.47 20.12
CA GLN A 258 -23.04 -19.68 19.40
C GLN A 258 -23.97 -20.53 20.26
N LYS A 259 -23.69 -20.67 21.55
CA LYS A 259 -24.55 -21.40 22.50
C LYS A 259 -25.96 -20.79 22.56
N GLN A 260 -26.06 -19.47 22.58
CA GLN A 260 -27.35 -18.76 22.52
C GLN A 260 -28.08 -19.01 21.20
N ARG A 261 -27.37 -18.93 20.06
CA ARG A 261 -27.95 -19.25 18.74
C ARG A 261 -28.43 -20.68 18.63
N ALA A 262 -27.70 -21.64 19.19
CA ALA A 262 -28.08 -23.05 19.21
C ALA A 262 -29.34 -23.28 20.05
N LYS A 263 -29.43 -22.66 21.24
CA LYS A 263 -30.65 -22.68 22.07
C LYS A 263 -31.86 -22.11 21.34
N LEU A 264 -31.73 -20.92 20.75
CA LEU A 264 -32.81 -20.31 19.97
C LEU A 264 -33.29 -21.20 18.81
N LYS A 265 -32.37 -21.86 18.10
CA LYS A 265 -32.74 -22.82 17.04
C LYS A 265 -33.46 -24.04 17.59
N HIS A 266 -33.00 -24.57 18.71
CA HIS A 266 -33.63 -25.71 19.38
C HIS A 266 -35.05 -25.35 19.84
N ASP A 267 -35.23 -24.21 20.49
CA ASP A 267 -36.54 -23.74 20.96
C ASP A 267 -37.51 -23.52 19.79
N VAL A 268 -37.03 -22.96 18.66
CA VAL A 268 -37.82 -22.80 17.44
C VAL A 268 -38.20 -24.16 16.80
N SER A 269 -37.27 -25.12 16.78
CA SER A 269 -37.56 -26.48 16.28
C SER A 269 -38.60 -27.20 17.13
N TYR A 270 -38.44 -27.18 18.45
CA TYR A 270 -39.40 -27.76 19.39
C TYR A 270 -40.79 -27.12 19.27
N THR A 271 -40.86 -25.80 19.15
CA THR A 271 -42.15 -25.10 18.95
C THR A 271 -42.81 -25.50 17.63
N LYS A 272 -42.02 -25.70 16.57
CA LYS A 272 -42.53 -26.14 15.27
C LYS A 272 -43.07 -27.57 15.33
N ASP A 273 -42.34 -28.49 15.95
CA ASP A 273 -42.77 -29.89 16.08
C ASP A 273 -44.02 -30.01 16.96
N TYR A 274 -44.09 -29.28 18.09
CA TYR A 274 -45.28 -29.24 18.95
C TYR A 274 -46.53 -28.70 18.20
N ASN A 275 -46.37 -27.61 17.44
CA ASN A 275 -47.48 -27.08 16.65
C ASN A 275 -47.92 -28.04 15.53
N GLN A 276 -47.00 -28.83 14.97
CA GLN A 276 -47.28 -29.81 13.94
C GLN A 276 -47.99 -31.05 14.51
N GLU A 277 -47.63 -31.48 15.72
CA GLU A 277 -48.34 -32.54 16.46
C GLU A 277 -49.76 -32.12 16.87
N MET A 278 -49.95 -30.89 17.37
CA MET A 278 -51.30 -30.39 17.70
C MET A 278 -52.21 -30.31 16.47
N ASN A 279 -51.67 -29.85 15.33
CA ASN A 279 -52.44 -29.80 14.08
C ASN A 279 -52.85 -31.20 13.58
N HIS A 280 -52.06 -32.24 13.85
CA HIS A 280 -52.41 -33.62 13.52
C HIS A 280 -53.41 -34.26 14.49
N MET A 281 -53.47 -33.81 15.75
CA MET A 281 -54.47 -34.29 16.72
C MET A 281 -55.87 -33.72 16.48
N ASP A 282 -55.97 -32.47 15.99
CA ASP A 282 -57.25 -31.83 15.65
C ASP A 282 -57.89 -32.37 14.35
N GLU A 283 -57.15 -33.17 13.57
CA GLU A 283 -57.62 -33.78 12.31
C GLU A 283 -58.14 -35.23 12.45
N SER A 284 -58.25 -35.78 13.68
CA SER A 284 -58.87 -37.11 13.88
C SER A 284 -60.40 -37.02 13.77
N PRO A 285 -61.09 -37.81 12.91
CA PRO A 285 -62.50 -37.61 12.64
C PRO A 285 -63.35 -38.06 13.84
N GLY A 286 -64.13 -37.12 14.38
CA GLY A 286 -65.20 -37.41 15.34
C GLY A 286 -66.21 -38.40 14.73
N GLU A 287 -66.45 -39.47 15.48
CA GLU A 287 -67.42 -40.50 15.19
C GLU A 287 -68.82 -39.92 14.98
N THR A 288 -69.51 -40.48 13.98
CA THR A 288 -70.90 -40.22 13.65
C THR A 288 -71.78 -40.96 14.67
N GLU A 289 -72.35 -40.25 15.65
CA GLU A 289 -73.49 -40.78 16.42
C GLU A 289 -74.79 -40.52 15.66
N LEU A 290 -75.32 -41.58 15.06
CA LEU A 290 -76.72 -41.75 14.68
C LEU A 290 -77.43 -42.54 15.80
N MET A 291 -78.20 -41.87 16.65
CA MET A 291 -79.56 -42.27 17.05
C MET A 291 -80.22 -41.20 17.92
#